data_AF-A0A0D0PPK5-F1
#
_entry.id   AF-A0A0D0PPK5-F1
#
_cell.length_a   1.000
_cell.length_b   1.000
_cell.length_c   1.000
_cell.angle_alpha   90.00
_cell.angle_beta   90.00
_cell.angle_gamma   90.00
#
_symmetry.space_group_name_H-M   'P 1'
#
loop_
_entity.id
_entity.type
_entity.pdbx_description
1 polymer ?
#
loop_
_entity_poly.entity_id
_entity_poly.type
_entity_poly.pdbx_seq_one_letter_code
_entity_poly.pdbx_strand_id
1 'polypeptide(L)'
;MVDRHGAELVADFQRHYAMRLSDVVAGAVSPKSALAMVEHLPEDSAFVAAVRGGREFAGWDTVAYMLAALIDSVNMTTWAVFSQNAKRPPSKPQPFERPGKRKRTIRAAETLLRHNPHAVPIPEHRLPKP
;
A
#
# COMPACT_ATOMS: atom_id res chain seq x y z
N MET A 1 19.52 -5.46 -5.36
CA MET A 1 18.93 -4.34 -4.57
C MET A 1 19.05 -3.05 -5.35
N VAL A 2 20.27 -2.63 -5.70
CA VAL A 2 20.52 -1.46 -6.57
C VAL A 2 19.92 -1.64 -7.97
N ASP A 3 20.04 -2.82 -8.58
CA ASP A 3 19.48 -3.08 -9.93
C ASP A 3 17.95 -3.04 -10.01
N ARG A 4 17.27 -3.21 -8.86
CA ARG A 4 15.81 -3.29 -8.79
C ARG A 4 15.18 -2.01 -8.24
N HIS A 5 15.87 -1.29 -7.36
CA HIS A 5 15.35 -0.12 -6.64
C HIS A 5 16.31 1.08 -6.65
N GLY A 6 17.18 1.17 -7.66
CA GLY A 6 18.20 2.21 -7.75
C GLY A 6 17.62 3.62 -7.88
N ALA A 7 16.50 3.77 -8.61
CA ALA A 7 15.85 5.06 -8.78
C ALA A 7 15.26 5.59 -7.46
N GLU A 8 14.68 4.70 -6.66
CA GLU A 8 14.12 5.00 -5.36
C GLU A 8 15.21 5.37 -4.36
N LEU A 9 16.33 4.64 -4.35
CA LEU A 9 17.49 4.99 -3.53
C LEU A 9 18.07 6.36 -3.90
N VAL A 10 18.17 6.69 -5.19
CA VAL A 10 18.61 8.02 -5.64
C VAL A 10 17.67 9.11 -5.12
N ALA A 11 16.35 8.91 -5.24
CA ALA A 11 15.36 9.86 -4.75
C ALA A 11 15.44 10.05 -3.22
N ASP A 12 15.57 8.96 -2.47
CA ASP A 12 15.60 9.00 -1.01
C ASP A 12 16.91 9.60 -0.46
N PHE A 13 18.06 9.31 -1.07
CA PHE A 13 19.33 9.93 -0.68
C PHE A 13 19.29 11.45 -0.85
N GLN A 14 18.70 11.92 -1.95
CA GLN A 14 18.54 13.34 -2.20
C GLN A 14 17.52 13.97 -1.25
N ARG A 15 16.39 13.30 -0.97
CA ARG A 15 15.30 13.80 -0.13
C ARG A 15 15.66 13.85 1.36
N HIS A 16 16.28 12.80 1.89
CA HIS A 16 16.48 12.62 3.33
C HIS A 16 17.87 13.02 3.81
N TYR A 17 18.89 12.91 2.94
CA TYR A 17 20.28 13.19 3.30
C TYR A 17 20.92 14.32 2.50
N ALA A 18 20.18 14.94 1.56
CA ALA A 18 20.68 15.98 0.64
C ALA A 18 21.97 15.57 -0.11
N MET A 19 22.11 14.27 -0.39
CA MET A 19 23.32 13.67 -0.92
C MET A 19 23.03 12.99 -2.26
N ARG A 20 24.00 13.00 -3.18
CA ARG A 20 23.88 12.23 -4.41
C ARG A 20 24.45 10.84 -4.20
N LEU A 21 23.71 9.82 -4.63
CA LEU A 21 24.19 8.44 -4.56
C LEU A 21 25.49 8.22 -5.37
N SER A 22 25.75 9.06 -6.38
CA SER A 22 27.00 9.08 -7.14
C SER A 22 28.23 9.36 -6.29
N ASP A 23 28.08 10.04 -5.15
CA ASP A 23 29.19 10.42 -4.27
C ASP A 23 29.80 9.19 -3.59
N VAL A 24 29.01 8.11 -3.47
CA VAL A 24 29.48 6.80 -3.01
C VAL A 24 30.37 6.14 -4.06
N VAL A 25 29.98 6.23 -5.34
CA VAL A 25 30.75 5.68 -6.47
C VAL A 25 32.03 6.48 -6.70
N ALA A 26 31.98 7.80 -6.51
CA ALA A 26 33.12 8.70 -6.59
C ALA A 26 34.09 8.56 -5.40
N GLY A 27 33.72 7.81 -4.34
CA GLY A 27 34.54 7.60 -3.15
C GLY A 27 34.52 8.74 -2.13
N ALA A 28 33.70 9.77 -2.33
CA ALA A 28 33.51 10.84 -1.35
C ALA A 28 32.74 10.36 -0.11
N VAL A 29 31.92 9.32 -0.26
CA VAL A 29 31.15 8.69 0.81
C VAL A 29 31.51 7.21 0.87
N SER A 30 31.85 6.72 2.06
CA SER A 30 32.19 5.30 2.21
C SER A 30 30.96 4.40 1.95
N PRO A 31 31.12 3.23 1.30
CA PRO A 31 30.01 2.30 1.12
C PRO A 31 29.35 1.87 2.44
N LYS A 32 30.14 1.79 3.52
CA LYS A 32 29.63 1.48 4.87
C LYS A 32 28.71 2.59 5.40
N SER A 33 29.06 3.85 5.17
CA SER A 33 28.23 4.99 5.54
C SER A 33 26.95 5.04 4.72
N ALA A 34 27.03 4.78 3.41
CA ALA A 34 25.87 4.70 2.54
C ALA A 34 24.91 3.57 2.97
N LEU A 35 25.43 2.41 3.35
CA LEU A 35 24.61 1.31 3.87
C LEU A 35 23.88 1.72 5.15
N ALA A 36 24.58 2.36 6.10
CA ALA A 36 23.96 2.85 7.33
C ALA A 36 22.83 3.86 7.06
N MET A 37 22.97 4.71 6.04
CA MET A 37 21.90 5.62 5.61
C MET A 37 20.69 4.85 5.09
N VAL A 38 20.89 3.83 4.25
CA VAL A 38 19.77 2.99 3.77
C VAL A 38 19.04 2.30 4.92
N GLU A 39 19.78 1.78 5.90
CA GLU A 39 19.21 1.11 7.08
C GLU A 39 18.37 2.05 7.95
N HIS A 40 18.64 3.36 7.91
CA HIS A 40 17.93 4.38 8.68
C HIS A 40 16.95 5.20 7.83
N LEU A 41 16.57 4.70 6.64
CA LEU A 41 15.54 5.33 5.84
C LEU A 41 14.17 5.25 6.56
N PRO A 42 13.39 6.34 6.58
CA PRO A 42 12.04 6.34 7.11
C PRO A 42 11.11 5.32 6.44
N GLU A 43 10.06 4.89 7.15
CA GLU A 43 9.07 3.95 6.61
C GLU A 43 8.28 4.50 5.41
N ASP A 44 8.20 5.82 5.27
CA ASP A 44 7.53 6.50 4.15
C ASP A 44 8.44 6.70 2.92
N SER A 45 9.70 6.26 2.98
CA SER A 45 10.67 6.40 1.90
C SER A 45 10.27 5.63 0.63
N ALA A 46 10.74 6.11 -0.53
CA ALA A 46 10.43 5.49 -1.82
C ALA A 46 10.96 4.06 -1.91
N PHE A 47 12.14 3.81 -1.34
CA PHE A 47 12.78 2.50 -1.27
C PHE A 47 11.94 1.53 -0.46
N VAL A 48 11.50 1.93 0.74
CA VAL A 48 10.65 1.08 1.60
C VAL A 48 9.32 0.77 0.91
N ALA A 49 8.70 1.76 0.25
CA ALA A 49 7.48 1.53 -0.53
C ALA A 49 7.70 0.54 -1.69
N ALA A 50 8.80 0.68 -2.44
CA ALA A 50 9.13 -0.20 -3.55
C ALA A 50 9.38 -1.65 -3.08
N VAL A 51 10.07 -1.83 -1.96
CA VAL A 51 10.28 -3.15 -1.34
C VAL A 51 8.96 -3.76 -0.85
N ARG A 52 8.04 -2.95 -0.30
CA ARG A 52 6.72 -3.40 0.18
C ARG A 52 5.76 -3.83 -0.92
N GLY A 53 6.02 -3.47 -2.18
CA GLY A 53 5.21 -3.90 -3.32
C GLY A 53 4.85 -2.81 -4.31
N GLY A 54 5.48 -1.64 -4.21
CA GLY A 54 5.43 -0.57 -5.20
C GLY A 54 4.96 0.76 -4.64
N ARG A 55 4.83 1.75 -5.53
CA ARG A 55 4.48 3.14 -5.20
C ARG A 55 3.15 3.31 -4.46
N GLU A 56 2.23 2.35 -4.58
CA GLU A 56 0.96 2.34 -3.82
C GLU A 56 1.17 2.28 -2.30
N PHE A 57 2.34 1.80 -1.84
CA PHE A 57 2.70 1.77 -0.42
C PHE A 57 3.40 3.06 0.06
N ALA A 58 3.66 4.03 -0.82
CA ALA A 58 4.27 5.30 -0.43
C ALA A 58 3.32 6.10 0.46
N GLY A 59 3.84 6.66 1.56
CA GLY A 59 3.05 7.39 2.56
C GLY A 59 2.18 6.50 3.46
N TRP A 60 2.23 5.17 3.30
CA TRP A 60 1.58 4.22 4.21
C TRP A 60 2.54 3.81 5.31
N ASP A 61 2.76 4.74 6.23
CA ASP A 61 3.42 4.50 7.49
C ASP A 61 2.43 3.97 8.55
N THR A 62 2.96 3.65 9.72
CA THR A 62 2.16 3.18 10.86
C THR A 62 1.01 4.14 11.19
N VAL A 63 1.24 5.45 11.12
CA VAL A 63 0.24 6.49 11.41
C VAL A 63 -0.90 6.45 10.40
N ALA A 64 -0.60 6.34 9.10
CA ALA A 64 -1.60 6.22 8.03
C ALA A 64 -2.47 4.96 8.21
N TYR A 65 -1.87 3.82 8.58
CA TYR A 65 -2.63 2.60 8.89
C TYR A 65 -3.56 2.78 10.09
N MET A 66 -3.08 3.41 11.16
CA MET A 66 -3.89 3.68 12.35
C MET A 66 -5.02 4.66 12.06
N LEU A 67 -4.77 5.72 11.29
CA LEU A 67 -5.79 6.69 10.91
C LEU A 67 -6.88 6.05 10.05
N ALA A 68 -6.49 5.22 9.08
CA ALA A 68 -7.46 4.46 8.28
C ALA A 68 -8.31 3.50 9.16
N ALA A 69 -7.70 2.84 10.15
CA ALA A 69 -8.42 1.99 11.10
C ALA A 69 -9.38 2.79 12.00
N LEU A 70 -8.99 4.00 12.42
CA LEU A 70 -9.84 4.90 13.19
C LEU A 70 -11.06 5.35 12.36
N ILE A 71 -10.84 5.79 11.12
CA ILE A 71 -11.93 6.17 10.19
C ILE A 71 -12.91 5.00 10.00
N ASP A 72 -12.40 3.79 9.77
CA ASP A 72 -13.23 2.59 9.65
C ASP A 72 -14.07 2.34 10.90
N SER A 73 -13.45 2.49 12.08
CA SER A 73 -14.11 2.25 13.36
C SER A 73 -15.21 3.28 13.63
N VAL A 74 -14.96 4.56 13.31
CA VAL A 74 -15.96 5.63 13.42
C VAL A 74 -17.13 5.35 12.48
N ASN A 75 -16.86 5.10 11.20
CA ASN A 75 -17.90 4.80 10.21
C ASN A 75 -18.75 3.60 10.62
N MET A 76 -18.11 2.53 11.10
CA MET A 76 -18.80 1.33 11.57
C MET A 76 -19.65 1.60 12.82
N THR A 77 -19.13 2.38 13.77
CA THR A 77 -19.87 2.75 14.99
C THR A 77 -21.09 3.59 14.64
N THR A 78 -20.92 4.60 13.78
CA THR A 78 -22.02 5.43 13.29
C THR A 78 -23.06 4.59 12.58
N TRP A 79 -22.64 3.72 11.66
CA TRP A 79 -23.57 2.80 10.96
C TRP A 79 -24.31 1.89 11.93
N ALA A 80 -23.64 1.33 12.94
CA ALA A 80 -24.26 0.44 13.93
C ALA A 80 -25.36 1.16 14.72
N VAL A 81 -25.07 2.38 15.21
CA VAL A 81 -26.05 3.19 15.96
C VAL A 81 -27.26 3.55 15.08
N PHE A 82 -27.05 3.99 13.84
CA PHE A 82 -28.14 4.31 12.93
C PHE A 82 -28.98 3.07 12.55
N SER A 83 -28.32 1.92 12.38
CA SER A 83 -28.98 0.69 11.94
C SER A 83 -29.87 0.07 13.01
N GLN A 84 -29.59 0.29 14.29
CA GLN A 84 -30.38 -0.26 15.40
C GLN A 84 -31.85 0.19 15.38
N ASN A 85 -32.12 1.42 14.95
CA ASN A 85 -33.46 2.00 14.98
C ASN A 85 -34.08 2.18 13.58
N ALA A 86 -33.40 1.71 12.53
CA ALA A 86 -33.83 1.90 11.15
C ALA A 86 -34.73 0.75 10.68
N LYS A 87 -35.94 1.08 10.19
CA LYS A 87 -36.80 0.11 9.46
C LYS A 87 -36.11 -0.45 8.20
N ARG A 88 -35.22 0.34 7.60
CA ARG A 88 -34.35 -0.04 6.49
C ARG A 88 -32.95 0.51 6.76
N PRO A 89 -32.03 -0.30 7.31
CA PRO A 89 -30.69 0.17 7.60
C PRO A 89 -29.94 0.53 6.30
N PRO A 90 -29.07 1.55 6.34
CA PRO A 90 -28.22 1.89 5.21
C PRO A 90 -27.21 0.77 4.93
N SER A 91 -26.60 0.78 3.74
CA SER A 91 -25.53 -0.16 3.41
C SER A 91 -24.37 -0.04 4.40
N LYS A 92 -23.83 -1.19 4.82
CA LYS A 92 -22.66 -1.24 5.69
C LYS A 92 -21.48 -0.50 5.04
N PRO A 93 -20.79 0.40 5.77
CA PRO A 93 -19.69 1.16 5.21
C PRO A 93 -18.55 0.23 4.81
N GLN A 94 -17.91 0.56 3.70
CA GLN A 94 -16.74 -0.16 3.24
C GLN A 94 -15.49 0.36 3.97
N PRO A 95 -14.55 -0.52 4.35
CA PRO A 95 -13.29 -0.10 4.93
C PRO A 95 -12.49 0.75 3.94
N PHE A 96 -11.84 1.79 4.44
CA PHE A 96 -10.94 2.68 3.71
C PHE A 96 -9.96 1.86 2.85
N GLU A 97 -9.66 2.39 1.66
CA GLU A 97 -8.80 1.70 0.71
C GLU A 97 -7.37 1.66 1.24
N ARG A 98 -6.82 0.45 1.37
CA ARG A 98 -5.44 0.20 1.84
C ARG A 98 -4.63 -0.44 0.71
N PRO A 99 -3.32 -0.17 0.62
CA PRO A 99 -2.41 -0.82 -0.32
C PRO A 99 -2.45 -2.33 -0.16
N GLY A 100 -2.23 -3.05 -1.25
CA GLY A 100 -2.28 -4.51 -1.26
C GLY A 100 -3.68 -5.14 -1.13
N LYS A 101 -4.72 -4.41 -0.68
CA LYS A 101 -6.10 -4.95 -0.57
C LYS A 101 -6.62 -5.42 -1.93
N ARG A 102 -6.43 -4.63 -2.99
CA ARG A 102 -6.81 -4.97 -4.38
C ARG A 102 -6.03 -6.15 -4.94
N LYS A 103 -4.73 -6.23 -4.67
CA LYS A 103 -3.88 -7.38 -5.08
C LYS A 103 -4.33 -8.68 -4.41
N ARG A 104 -4.72 -8.61 -3.13
CA ARG A 104 -5.26 -9.75 -2.39
C ARG A 104 -6.59 -10.24 -2.96
N THR A 105 -7.50 -9.34 -3.33
CA THR A 105 -8.79 -9.72 -3.93
C THR A 105 -8.62 -10.37 -5.29
N ILE A 106 -7.71 -9.85 -6.14
CA ILE A 106 -7.40 -10.44 -7.45
C ILE A 106 -6.82 -11.84 -7.28
N ARG A 107 -5.82 -12.02 -6.40
CA ARG A 107 -5.25 -13.36 -6.13
C ARG A 107 -6.28 -14.35 -5.62
N ALA A 108 -7.18 -13.91 -4.73
CA ALA A 108 -8.26 -14.77 -4.24
C ALA A 108 -9.21 -15.18 -5.38
N ALA A 109 -9.58 -14.25 -6.25
CA ALA A 109 -10.40 -14.54 -7.43
C ALA A 109 -9.68 -15.50 -8.40
N GLU A 110 -8.40 -15.28 -8.70
CA GLU A 110 -7.58 -16.18 -9.52
C GLU A 110 -7.48 -17.58 -8.92
N THR A 111 -7.34 -17.68 -7.60
CA THR A 111 -7.27 -18.96 -6.88
C THR A 111 -8.60 -19.71 -7.01
N LEU A 112 -9.73 -19.01 -6.84
CA LEU A 112 -11.06 -19.57 -6.99
C LEU A 112 -11.30 -20.06 -8.43
N LEU A 113 -10.88 -19.30 -9.43
CA LEU A 113 -10.96 -19.70 -10.84
C LEU A 113 -10.10 -20.94 -11.15
N ARG A 114 -8.90 -21.03 -10.57
CA ARG A 114 -8.00 -22.19 -10.75
C ARG A 114 -8.54 -23.48 -10.13
N HIS A 115 -9.21 -23.38 -8.98
CA HIS A 115 -9.70 -24.56 -8.23
C HIS A 115 -11.14 -24.94 -8.58
N ASN A 116 -11.85 -24.13 -9.36
CA ASN A 116 -13.21 -24.42 -9.78
C ASN A 116 -13.30 -24.50 -11.31
N PRO A 117 -13.30 -25.72 -11.89
CA PRO A 117 -13.32 -25.92 -13.34
C PRO A 117 -14.60 -25.43 -14.03
N HIS A 118 -15.63 -25.04 -13.27
CA HIS A 118 -16.88 -24.48 -13.79
C HIS A 118 -17.02 -22.97 -13.55
N ALA A 119 -16.01 -22.30 -13.00
CA ALA A 119 -16.08 -20.87 -12.76
C ALA A 119 -15.98 -20.08 -14.07
N VAL A 120 -17.12 -19.55 -14.53
CA VAL A 120 -17.20 -18.69 -15.73
C VAL A 120 -17.09 -17.23 -15.29
N PRO A 121 -16.33 -16.37 -15.99
CA PRO A 121 -16.32 -14.93 -15.72
C PRO A 121 -17.75 -14.37 -15.74
N ILE A 122 -18.06 -13.47 -14.80
CA ILE A 122 -19.37 -12.81 -14.75
C ILE A 122 -19.52 -12.01 -16.05
N PRO A 123 -20.57 -12.26 -16.87
CA PRO A 123 -20.78 -11.52 -18.11
C PRO A 123 -20.87 -10.01 -17.86
N GLU A 124 -20.32 -9.19 -18.77
CA GLU A 124 -20.23 -7.73 -18.60
C GLU A 124 -21.59 -7.07 -18.28
N HIS A 125 -22.69 -7.61 -18.81
CA HIS A 125 -24.05 -7.10 -18.55
C HIS A 125 -24.55 -7.29 -17.10
N ARG A 126 -23.86 -8.07 -16.27
CA ARG A 126 -24.17 -8.26 -14.84
C ARG A 126 -23.25 -7.48 -13.91
N LEU A 127 -22.23 -6.79 -14.43
CA LEU A 127 -21.40 -5.91 -13.61
C LEU A 127 -22.22 -4.68 -13.19
N PRO A 128 -22.09 -4.22 -11.94
CA PRO A 128 -22.71 -2.97 -11.51
C PRO A 128 -22.18 -1.82 -12.39
N LYS A 129 -23.08 -0.99 -12.91
CA LYS A 129 -22.69 0.22 -13.66
C LYS A 129 -21.94 1.19 -12.74
N PRO A 130 -20.94 1.92 -13.27
CA PRO A 130 -20.14 2.86 -12.50
C PRO A 130 -20.98 3.97 -11.86
#